data_AF-A0A4Q9QY08-F1
#
_entry.id   AF-A0A4Q9QY08-F1
#
_cell.length_a   1.000
_cell.length_b   1.000
_cell.length_c   1.000
_cell.angle_alpha   90.00
_cell.angle_beta   90.00
_cell.angle_gamma   90.00
#
_symmetry.space_group_name_H-M   'P 1'
#
loop_
_entity.id
_entity.type
_entity.pdbx_description
1 polymer ?
#
loop_
_entity_poly.entity_id
_entity_poly.type
_entity_poly.pdbx_seq_one_letter_code
_entity_poly.pdbx_strand_id
1 'polypeptide(L)'
;MSARAHWRKSQCGTVAIEFAALFVVFFMLLYGLVGYVTPLVLLSSYNEISANALRAAMQVPVGSDDYHNRIEHIASDVITTSWLGSRPAAWRDICHGESRYTGLTGHDDEGAIALSVCIAHNTPHTIIPPMQLFGWRFPQLPEALAGRAEIRMRN
;
A
#
# COMPACT_ATOMS: atom_id res chain seq x y z
N MET A 1 -11.80 -77.35 8.48
CA MET A 1 -12.43 -76.03 8.26
C MET A 1 -11.43 -74.99 8.75
N SER A 2 -10.84 -74.21 7.84
CA SER A 2 -9.78 -73.24 8.16
C SER A 2 -10.34 -71.82 8.00
N ALA A 3 -10.41 -71.07 9.11
CA ALA A 3 -10.88 -69.70 9.13
C ALA A 3 -9.70 -68.75 8.85
N ARG A 4 -9.73 -68.06 7.71
CA ARG A 4 -8.77 -67.00 7.39
C ARG A 4 -9.19 -65.71 8.08
N ALA A 5 -8.48 -65.33 9.13
CA ALA A 5 -8.61 -64.02 9.75
C ALA A 5 -7.94 -62.96 8.85
N HIS A 6 -8.77 -62.15 8.19
CA HIS A 6 -8.34 -60.97 7.45
C HIS A 6 -8.14 -59.81 8.42
N TRP A 7 -6.89 -59.54 8.79
CA TRP A 7 -6.51 -58.34 9.53
C TRP A 7 -6.56 -57.14 8.59
N ARG A 8 -7.59 -56.29 8.73
CA ARG A 8 -7.61 -54.96 8.12
C ARG A 8 -6.46 -54.16 8.71
N LYS A 9 -5.36 -54.01 7.97
CA LYS A 9 -4.30 -53.04 8.32
C LYS A 9 -4.91 -51.64 8.22
N SER A 10 -5.10 -50.98 9.35
CA SER A 10 -5.42 -49.55 9.38
C SER A 10 -4.17 -48.78 8.94
N GLN A 11 -4.25 -48.06 7.83
CA GLN A 11 -3.12 -47.30 7.30
C GLN A 11 -3.02 -45.95 8.02
N CYS A 12 -2.25 -45.90 9.11
CA CYS A 12 -1.98 -44.66 9.84
C CYS A 12 -1.18 -43.61 9.02
N GLY A 13 -0.57 -44.00 7.90
CA GLY A 13 0.22 -43.11 7.04
C GLY A 13 -0.60 -42.25 6.07
N THR A 14 -1.80 -42.70 5.68
CA THR A 14 -2.63 -41.98 4.70
C THR A 14 -3.13 -40.64 5.25
N VAL A 15 -3.50 -40.61 6.53
CA VAL A 15 -3.97 -39.39 7.22
C VAL A 15 -2.89 -38.33 7.31
N ALA A 16 -1.62 -38.72 7.51
CA ALA A 16 -0.51 -37.78 7.62
C ALA A 16 -0.21 -37.06 6.30
N ILE A 17 -0.34 -37.77 5.17
CA ILE A 17 -0.08 -37.21 3.84
C ILE A 17 -1.20 -36.22 3.44
N GLU A 18 -2.45 -36.57 3.72
CA GLU A 18 -3.59 -35.68 3.48
C GLU A 18 -3.49 -34.39 4.30
N PHE A 19 -3.09 -34.51 5.58
CA PHE A 19 -2.85 -33.35 6.44
C PHE A 19 -1.69 -32.48 5.96
N ALA A 20 -0.60 -33.09 5.45
CA ALA A 20 0.52 -32.33 4.88
C ALA A 20 0.11 -31.50 3.66
N ALA A 21 -0.76 -32.03 2.80
CA ALA A 21 -1.29 -31.28 1.66
C ALA A 21 -2.16 -30.09 2.11
N LEU A 22 -3.07 -30.30 3.07
CA LEU A 22 -3.91 -29.23 3.63
C LEU A 22 -3.09 -28.15 4.34
N PHE A 23 -2.01 -28.55 5.02
CA PHE A 23 -1.09 -27.63 5.66
C PHE A 23 -0.47 -26.66 4.65
N VAL A 24 0.05 -27.16 3.53
CA VAL A 24 0.64 -26.30 2.47
C VAL A 24 -0.41 -25.35 1.89
N VAL A 25 -1.62 -25.84 1.61
CA VAL A 25 -2.72 -25.01 1.09
C VAL A 25 -3.09 -23.92 2.08
N PHE A 26 -3.19 -24.23 3.38
CA PHE A 26 -3.49 -23.24 4.41
C PHE A 26 -2.44 -22.12 4.46
N PHE A 27 -1.15 -22.46 4.46
CA PHE A 27 -0.08 -21.45 4.45
C PHE A 27 -0.08 -20.61 3.17
N MET A 28 -0.39 -21.22 2.03
CA MET A 28 -0.53 -20.48 0.76
C MET A 28 -1.66 -19.46 0.83
N LEU A 29 -2.82 -19.84 1.36
CA LEU A 29 -3.96 -18.94 1.54
C LEU A 29 -3.65 -17.84 2.58
N LEU A 30 -3.05 -18.21 3.71
CA LEU A 30 -2.64 -17.26 4.75
C LEU A 30 -1.62 -16.24 4.20
N TYR A 31 -0.62 -16.71 3.46
CA TYR A 31 0.37 -15.84 2.83
C TYR A 31 -0.27 -14.88 1.84
N GLY A 32 -1.23 -15.36 1.04
CA GLY A 32 -2.01 -14.51 0.16
C GLY A 32 -2.81 -13.47 0.89
N LEU A 33 -3.54 -13.87 1.92
CA LEU A 33 -4.34 -12.96 2.72
C LEU A 33 -3.46 -11.85 3.32
N VAL A 34 -2.35 -12.20 3.98
CA VAL A 34 -1.42 -11.21 4.55
C VAL A 34 -0.78 -10.35 3.46
N GLY A 35 -0.40 -10.99 2.34
CA GLY A 35 0.22 -10.34 1.19
C GLY A 35 -0.65 -9.30 0.50
N TYR A 36 -1.98 -9.45 0.54
CA TYR A 36 -2.94 -8.47 0.01
C TYR A 36 -3.46 -7.49 1.05
N VAL A 37 -3.70 -7.93 2.29
CA VAL A 37 -4.24 -7.05 3.34
C VAL A 37 -3.22 -5.98 3.72
N THR A 38 -1.94 -6.34 3.85
CA THR A 38 -0.88 -5.39 4.22
C THR A 38 -0.78 -4.19 3.27
N PRO A 39 -0.65 -4.36 1.92
CA PRO A 39 -0.59 -3.22 1.01
C PRO A 39 -1.92 -2.45 0.95
N LEU A 40 -3.06 -3.11 1.12
CA LEU A 40 -4.36 -2.43 1.18
C LEU A 40 -4.47 -1.48 2.38
N VAL A 41 -4.06 -1.94 3.57
CA VAL A 41 -4.03 -1.10 4.78
C VAL A 41 -3.03 0.04 4.64
N LEU A 42 -1.87 -0.23 4.03
CA LEU A 42 -0.86 0.80 3.75
C LEU A 42 -1.40 1.87 2.80
N LEU A 43 -2.05 1.46 1.71
CA LEU A 43 -2.69 2.38 0.76
C LEU A 43 -3.74 3.26 1.46
N SER A 44 -4.56 2.67 2.34
CA SER A 44 -5.52 3.42 3.15
C SER A 44 -4.81 4.46 4.02
N SER A 45 -3.70 4.09 4.66
CA SER A 45 -2.91 4.99 5.50
C SER A 45 -2.31 6.16 4.69
N TYR A 46 -1.84 5.90 3.47
CA TYR A 46 -1.31 6.94 2.58
C TYR A 46 -2.40 7.92 2.12
N ASN A 47 -3.60 7.44 1.85
CA ASN A 47 -4.73 8.30 1.53
C ASN A 47 -5.14 9.18 2.72
N GLU A 48 -5.13 8.63 3.94
CA GLU A 48 -5.44 9.40 5.14
C GLU A 48 -4.41 10.52 5.39
N ILE A 49 -3.12 10.19 5.29
CA ILE A 49 -2.03 11.14 5.56
C ILE A 49 -1.94 12.20 4.46
N SER A 50 -2.10 11.82 3.19
CA SER A 50 -2.15 12.79 2.10
C SER A 50 -3.34 13.75 2.25
N ALA A 51 -4.51 13.25 2.69
CA ALA A 51 -5.65 14.11 2.99
C ALA A 51 -5.41 15.05 4.18
N ASN A 52 -4.71 14.59 5.23
CA ASN A 52 -4.36 15.44 6.36
C ASN A 52 -3.34 16.53 5.96
N ALA A 53 -2.29 16.14 5.21
CA ALA A 53 -1.30 17.06 4.68
C ALA A 53 -1.92 18.09 3.74
N LEU A 54 -2.85 17.67 2.87
CA LEU A 54 -3.62 18.57 2.01
C LEU A 54 -4.44 19.57 2.83
N ARG A 55 -5.16 19.11 3.87
CA ARG A 55 -5.93 20.00 4.76
C ARG A 55 -5.04 21.01 5.48
N ALA A 56 -3.84 20.63 5.89
CA ALA A 56 -2.90 21.56 6.50
C ALA A 56 -2.35 22.57 5.48
N ALA A 57 -2.00 22.12 4.27
CA ALA A 57 -1.53 22.98 3.18
C ALA A 57 -2.59 24.00 2.75
N MET A 58 -3.87 23.64 2.78
CA MET A 58 -5.00 24.53 2.49
C MET A 58 -5.14 25.71 3.45
N GLN A 59 -4.55 25.65 4.64
CA GLN A 59 -4.59 26.77 5.59
C GLN A 59 -3.66 27.92 5.17
N VAL A 60 -2.76 27.68 4.20
CA VAL A 60 -1.90 28.72 3.65
C VAL A 60 -2.75 29.66 2.77
N PRO A 61 -2.76 30.97 3.05
CA PRO A 61 -3.47 31.94 2.23
C PRO A 61 -2.93 31.96 0.80
N VAL A 62 -3.82 31.86 -0.19
CA VAL A 62 -3.47 32.04 -1.61
C VAL A 62 -2.94 33.45 -1.84
N GLY A 63 -1.83 33.58 -2.58
CA GLY A 63 -1.20 34.88 -2.85
C GLY A 63 -0.17 35.34 -1.81
N SER A 64 0.13 34.54 -0.78
CA SER A 64 1.29 34.79 0.09
C SER A 64 2.61 34.67 -0.68
N ASP A 65 3.61 35.47 -0.31
CA ASP A 65 4.98 35.26 -0.80
C ASP A 65 5.44 33.83 -0.54
N ASP A 66 6.08 33.23 -1.55
CA ASP A 66 6.56 31.83 -1.55
C ASP A 66 5.48 30.77 -1.26
N TYR A 67 4.22 31.01 -1.69
CA TYR A 67 3.09 30.09 -1.51
C TYR A 67 3.45 28.62 -1.77
N HIS A 68 4.08 28.33 -2.92
CA HIS A 68 4.47 26.98 -3.34
C HIS A 68 5.44 26.28 -2.38
N ASN A 69 6.36 27.04 -1.78
CA ASN A 69 7.32 26.47 -0.83
C ASN A 69 6.69 26.31 0.56
N ARG A 70 5.78 27.21 0.94
CA ARG A 70 5.03 27.11 2.20
C ARG A 70 4.13 25.89 2.24
N ILE A 71 3.34 25.65 1.18
CA ILE A 71 2.47 24.47 1.09
C ILE A 71 3.28 23.17 1.12
N GLU A 72 4.42 23.15 0.42
CA GLU A 72 5.30 21.99 0.39
C GLU A 72 5.93 21.73 1.76
N HIS A 73 6.39 22.78 2.44
CA HIS A 73 6.94 22.67 3.79
C HIS A 73 5.90 22.13 4.77
N ILE A 74 4.67 22.66 4.74
CA ILE A 74 3.59 22.19 5.63
C ILE A 74 3.19 20.76 5.32
N ALA A 75 3.05 20.40 4.04
CA ALA A 75 2.74 19.03 3.65
C ALA A 75 3.85 18.07 4.10
N SER A 76 5.11 18.41 3.85
CA SER A 76 6.28 17.64 4.28
C SER A 76 6.32 17.48 5.81
N ASP A 77 6.01 18.53 6.56
CA ASP A 77 6.00 18.52 8.03
C ASP A 77 4.89 17.61 8.61
N VAL A 78 3.70 17.61 8.02
CA VAL A 78 2.63 16.67 8.41
C VAL A 78 3.05 15.23 8.10
N ILE A 79 3.68 15.01 6.95
CA ILE A 79 4.16 13.70 6.52
C ILE A 79 5.28 13.19 7.44
N THR A 80 6.25 14.04 7.80
CA THR A 80 7.37 13.70 8.71
C THR A 80 6.91 13.53 10.16
N THR A 81 5.86 14.21 10.59
CA THR A 81 5.32 14.10 11.95
C THR A 81 4.41 12.85 12.10
N SER A 82 3.88 12.33 11.00
CA SER A 82 3.10 11.10 10.98
C SER A 82 3.95 9.86 11.35
N TRP A 83 3.30 8.70 11.52
CA TRP A 83 4.01 7.44 11.79
C TRP A 83 5.05 7.09 10.72
N LEU A 84 4.89 7.59 9.48
CA LEU A 84 5.84 7.41 8.40
C LEU A 84 7.16 8.18 8.59
N GLY A 85 7.17 9.22 9.41
CA GLY A 85 8.39 9.93 9.80
C GLY A 85 9.43 9.02 10.45
N SER A 86 8.95 8.06 11.26
CA SER A 86 9.78 7.06 11.93
C SER A 86 10.27 5.93 11.00
N ARG A 87 9.80 5.90 9.75
CA ARG A 87 10.16 4.89 8.75
C ARG A 87 11.29 5.37 7.85
N PRO A 88 12.01 4.45 7.17
CA PRO A 88 12.99 4.81 6.16
C PRO A 88 12.40 5.73 5.09
N ALA A 89 13.22 6.62 4.53
CA ALA A 89 12.77 7.62 3.56
C ALA A 89 12.01 7.02 2.36
N ALA A 90 12.40 5.81 1.93
CA ALA A 90 11.72 5.08 0.85
C ALA A 90 10.21 4.87 1.08
N TRP A 91 9.72 4.91 2.32
CA TRP A 91 8.30 4.76 2.64
C TRP A 91 7.49 6.03 2.37
N ARG A 92 8.16 7.15 2.10
CA ARG A 92 7.60 8.48 1.85
C ARG A 92 8.21 9.07 0.59
N ASP A 93 8.33 8.27 -0.46
CA ASP A 93 8.82 8.78 -1.72
C ASP A 93 7.80 9.75 -2.34
N ILE A 94 8.31 10.62 -3.20
CA ILE A 94 7.49 11.44 -4.08
C ILE A 94 6.87 10.53 -5.15
N CYS A 95 5.64 10.83 -5.55
CA CYS A 95 4.94 10.07 -6.57
C CYS A 95 5.65 10.16 -7.93
N HIS A 96 5.58 9.07 -8.70
CA HIS A 96 6.21 9.01 -10.02
C HIS A 96 5.74 10.16 -10.93
N GLY A 97 6.71 10.88 -11.50
CA GLY A 97 6.47 12.03 -12.37
C GLY A 97 6.32 13.37 -11.66
N GLU A 98 6.39 13.40 -10.32
CA GLU A 98 6.34 14.63 -9.53
C GLU A 98 7.72 14.98 -8.94
N SER A 99 7.93 16.26 -8.64
CA SER A 99 9.17 16.77 -8.03
C SER A 99 9.00 17.16 -6.55
N ARG A 100 7.77 17.12 -6.04
CA ARG A 100 7.32 17.58 -4.72
C ARG A 100 6.16 16.72 -4.25
N TYR A 101 5.85 16.74 -2.95
CA TYR A 101 4.63 16.09 -2.45
C TYR A 101 3.37 16.84 -2.88
N THR A 102 3.48 18.15 -3.07
CA THR A 102 2.38 19.02 -3.51
C THR A 102 2.37 19.21 -5.02
N GLY A 103 1.16 19.14 -5.59
CA GLY A 103 0.88 19.46 -6.99
C GLY A 103 -0.17 20.56 -7.07
N LEU A 104 0.05 21.53 -7.95
CA LEU A 104 -0.93 22.56 -8.28
C LEU A 104 -1.28 22.41 -9.75
N THR A 105 -2.53 22.05 -10.01
CA THR A 105 -3.04 21.94 -11.39
C THR A 105 -4.05 23.05 -11.59
N GLY A 106 -3.72 24.02 -12.45
CA GLY A 106 -4.67 25.03 -12.92
C GLY A 106 -5.45 24.47 -14.10
N HIS A 107 -6.78 24.56 -14.07
CA HIS A 107 -7.59 24.36 -15.27
C HIS A 107 -7.99 25.73 -15.81
N ASP A 108 -7.43 26.09 -16.97
CA ASP A 108 -7.80 27.29 -17.70
C ASP A 108 -9.24 27.18 -18.24
N ASP A 109 -9.90 28.33 -18.28
CA ASP A 109 -11.27 28.69 -18.71
C ASP A 109 -12.31 28.94 -17.59
N GLU A 110 -12.21 28.33 -16.39
CA GLU A 110 -13.12 28.61 -15.25
C GLU A 110 -12.43 28.96 -13.91
N GLY A 111 -11.09 29.08 -13.88
CA GLY A 111 -10.36 29.67 -12.73
C GLY A 111 -10.25 28.80 -11.48
N ALA A 112 -10.50 27.49 -11.59
CA ALA A 112 -10.37 26.57 -10.44
C ALA A 112 -8.92 26.07 -10.30
N ILE A 113 -8.32 26.35 -9.13
CA ILE A 113 -7.01 25.80 -8.75
C ILE A 113 -7.24 24.48 -8.00
N ALA A 114 -6.69 23.39 -8.52
CA ALA A 114 -6.66 22.11 -7.84
C ALA A 114 -5.33 21.96 -7.07
N LEU A 115 -5.41 21.80 -5.75
CA LEU A 115 -4.27 21.45 -4.90
C LEU A 115 -4.33 19.95 -4.62
N SER A 116 -3.24 19.25 -4.90
CA SER A 116 -3.08 17.84 -4.60
C SER A 116 -1.87 17.58 -3.71
N VAL A 117 -1.97 16.57 -2.85
CA VAL A 117 -0.83 16.01 -2.11
C VAL A 117 -0.72 14.52 -2.44
N CYS A 118 0.47 14.07 -2.79
CA CYS A 118 0.74 12.69 -3.17
C CYS A 118 1.94 12.14 -2.38
N ILE A 119 1.79 10.92 -1.86
CA ILE A 119 2.84 10.20 -1.12
C ILE A 119 2.90 8.79 -1.69
N ALA A 120 4.10 8.29 -1.97
CA ALA A 120 4.29 6.98 -2.56
C ALA A 120 5.34 6.12 -1.86
N HIS A 121 5.26 4.82 -2.16
CA HIS A 121 6.34 3.88 -1.99
C HIS A 121 6.58 3.19 -3.33
N ASN A 122 7.70 3.51 -3.98
CA ASN A 122 7.99 3.14 -5.37
C ASN A 122 8.56 1.72 -5.52
N THR A 123 8.77 0.99 -4.42
CA THR A 123 9.38 -0.36 -4.44
C THR A 123 8.67 -1.34 -3.48
N PRO A 124 7.36 -1.55 -3.63
CA PRO A 124 6.56 -2.32 -2.66
C PRO A 124 6.91 -3.80 -2.53
N HIS A 125 7.59 -4.36 -3.53
CA HIS A 125 8.17 -5.70 -3.47
C HIS A 125 9.24 -5.86 -2.37
N THR A 126 9.79 -4.76 -1.84
CA THR A 126 10.73 -4.79 -0.71
C THR A 126 10.02 -5.00 0.63
N ILE A 127 8.75 -4.61 0.74
CA ILE A 127 7.93 -4.82 1.95
C ILE A 127 7.39 -6.25 1.96
N ILE A 128 6.91 -6.73 0.80
CA ILE A 128 6.31 -8.06 0.65
C ILE A 128 6.96 -8.74 -0.55
N PRO A 129 7.91 -9.66 -0.32
CA PRO A 129 8.63 -10.31 -1.41
C PRO A 129 7.67 -11.21 -2.20
N PRO A 130 7.57 -11.06 -3.54
CA PRO A 130 6.74 -11.95 -4.33
C PRO A 130 7.32 -13.36 -4.31
N MET A 131 6.48 -14.36 -4.06
CA MET A 131 6.86 -15.77 -4.18
C MET A 131 6.47 -16.31 -5.56
N GLN A 132 7.22 -17.28 -6.07
CA GLN A 132 6.90 -17.99 -7.31
C GLN A 132 6.47 -19.42 -6.99
N LEU A 133 5.26 -19.79 -7.40
CA LEU A 133 4.74 -21.14 -7.27
C LEU A 133 4.19 -21.60 -8.63
N PHE A 134 4.71 -22.70 -9.16
CA PHE A 134 4.30 -23.24 -10.47
C PHE A 134 4.34 -22.22 -11.62
N GLY A 135 5.32 -21.30 -11.60
CA GLY A 135 5.46 -20.24 -12.61
C GLY A 135 4.56 -19.02 -12.41
N TRP A 136 3.69 -19.01 -11.39
CA TRP A 136 2.87 -17.86 -11.04
C TRP A 136 3.51 -17.05 -9.89
N ARG A 137 3.57 -15.72 -10.04
CA ARG A 137 4.00 -14.80 -8.97
C ARG A 137 2.82 -14.38 -8.13
N PHE A 138 3.00 -14.43 -6.81
CA PHE A 138 1.97 -14.08 -5.85
C PHE A 138 2.60 -13.53 -4.55
N PRO A 139 2.03 -12.49 -3.94
CA PRO A 139 0.91 -11.66 -4.41
C PRO A 139 1.31 -10.75 -5.59
N GLN A 140 0.33 -10.39 -6.43
CA GLN A 140 0.54 -9.39 -7.49
C GLN A 140 0.40 -8.00 -6.90
N LEU A 141 1.53 -7.30 -6.76
CA LEU A 141 1.60 -5.93 -6.25
C LEU A 141 1.70 -4.95 -7.43
N PRO A 142 1.09 -3.76 -7.32
CA PRO A 142 1.31 -2.68 -8.28
C PRO A 142 2.76 -2.19 -8.24
N GLU A 143 3.21 -1.52 -9.31
CA GLU A 143 4.58 -0.97 -9.41
C GLU A 143 4.88 0.05 -8.31
N ALA A 144 3.88 0.81 -7.85
CA ALA A 144 3.99 1.72 -6.72
C ALA A 144 2.72 1.70 -5.87
N LEU A 145 2.89 1.87 -4.55
CA LEU A 145 1.77 2.19 -3.66
C LEU A 145 1.75 3.71 -3.44
N ALA A 146 0.79 4.40 -4.04
CA ALA A 146 0.65 5.84 -3.92
C ALA A 146 -0.73 6.21 -3.34
N GLY A 147 -0.74 7.07 -2.33
CA GLY A 147 -1.94 7.72 -1.83
C GLY A 147 -1.97 9.18 -2.29
N ARG A 148 -3.09 9.61 -2.86
CA ARG A 148 -3.29 10.98 -3.36
C ARG A 148 -4.58 11.55 -2.80
N ALA A 149 -4.51 12.79 -2.34
CA ALA A 149 -5.65 13.62 -2.04
C ALA A 149 -5.63 14.85 -2.94
N GLU A 150 -6.78 15.24 -3.49
CA GLU A 150 -6.93 16.44 -4.32
C GLU A 150 -8.16 17.21 -3.84
N ILE A 151 -8.06 18.54 -3.83
CA ILE A 151 -9.19 19.43 -3.63
C ILE A 151 -9.22 20.48 -4.73
N ARG A 152 -10.40 20.72 -5.27
CA ARG A 152 -10.65 21.76 -6.25
C ARG A 152 -11.28 22.96 -5.56
N MET A 153 -10.60 24.09 -5.62
CA MET A 153 -11.14 25.36 -5.14
C MET A 153 -11.93 25.99 -6.27
N ARG A 154 -13.24 26.18 -6.06
CA ARG A 154 -14.08 26.97 -6.95
C ARG A 154 -14.09 28.40 -6.40
N ASN A 155 -13.54 29.34 -7.17
CA ASN A 155 -13.59 30.76 -6.86
C ASN A 155 -14.99 31.33 -7.09
#